data_AF-E7QWI7-F1
#
_entry.id   AF-E7QWI7-F1
#
_cell.length_a   1.000
_cell.length_b   1.000
_cell.length_c   1.000
_cell.angle_alpha   90.00
_cell.angle_beta   90.00
_cell.angle_gamma   90.00
#
_symmetry.space_group_name_H-M   'P 1'
#
loop_
_entity.id
_entity.type
_entity.pdbx_description
1 polymer ?
#
loop_
_entity_poly.entity_id
_entity_poly.type
_entity_poly.pdbx_seq_one_letter_code
_entity_poly.pdbx_strand_id
1 'polypeptide(L)' 'MQDESVFSEAAFLNSTEDGDYVMFYMEAEDLETAHDVFESSQHDLDLEFKQLLGDIVAEDQPEQSIEPLYHLANPDRP' A
#
# COMPACT_ATOMS: atom_id res chain seq x y z
N MET A 1 -4.54 -5.71 -8.33
CA MET A 1 -5.62 -4.91 -7.72
C MET A 1 -6.98 -5.63 -7.67
N GLN A 2 -7.64 -5.95 -8.80
CA GLN A 2 -8.94 -6.62 -8.75
C GLN A 2 -8.86 -8.07 -8.21
N ASP A 3 -7.74 -8.75 -8.45
CA ASP A 3 -7.50 -10.11 -7.94
C ASP A 3 -7.18 -10.14 -6.43
N GLU A 4 -6.84 -8.99 -5.83
CA GLU A 4 -6.45 -8.85 -4.42
C GLU A 4 -7.63 -8.46 -3.51
N SER A 5 -8.86 -8.35 -4.05
CA SER A 5 -10.03 -7.82 -3.32
C SER A 5 -9.79 -6.45 -2.65
N VAL A 6 -8.95 -5.62 -3.27
CA VAL A 6 -8.68 -4.24 -2.83
C VAL A 6 -9.81 -3.33 -3.30
N PHE A 7 -10.47 -2.67 -2.36
CA PHE A 7 -11.55 -1.72 -2.64
C PHE A 7 -11.06 -0.30 -2.87
N SER A 8 -10.01 0.10 -2.18
CA SER A 8 -9.43 1.44 -2.31
C SER A 8 -7.95 1.41 -1.98
N GLU A 9 -7.18 2.12 -2.79
CA GLU A 9 -5.78 2.37 -2.55
C GLU A 9 -5.51 3.86 -2.77
N ALA A 10 -4.74 4.47 -1.88
CA ALA A 10 -4.24 5.82 -2.04
C ALA A 10 -2.77 5.89 -1.61
N ALA A 11 -1.94 6.50 -2.45
CA ALA A 11 -0.55 6.81 -2.12
C ALA A 11 -0.42 8.30 -1.79
N PHE A 12 0.31 8.60 -0.72
CA PHE A 12 0.61 9.95 -0.26
C PHE A 12 2.12 10.14 -0.21
N LEU A 13 2.61 11.27 -0.71
CA LEU A 13 3.98 11.71 -0.49
C LEU A 13 3.97 12.71 0.65
N ASN A 14 4.73 12.43 1.71
CA ASN A 14 4.87 13.28 2.87
C ASN A 14 6.34 13.70 3.03
N SER A 15 6.60 15.00 2.97
CA SER A 15 7.93 15.58 3.14
C SER A 15 8.05 16.20 4.53
N THR A 16 9.05 15.77 5.29
CA THR A 16 9.35 16.25 6.65
C THR A 16 10.80 16.72 6.75
N GLU A 17 11.21 17.26 7.91
CA GLU A 17 12.63 17.58 8.15
C GLU A 17 13.53 16.34 8.14
N ASP A 18 12.97 15.17 8.46
CA ASP A 18 13.68 13.90 8.53
C ASP A 18 13.74 13.15 7.18
N GLY A 19 13.05 13.65 6.15
CA GLY A 19 13.05 13.06 4.80
C GLY A 19 11.69 13.02 4.12
N ASP A 20 11.68 12.39 2.94
CA ASP A 20 10.50 12.15 2.11
C ASP A 20 10.01 10.71 2.30
N TYR A 21 8.70 10.56 2.51
CA TYR A 21 8.06 9.29 2.80
C TYR A 21 6.91 9.05 1.82
N VAL A 22 6.84 7.85 1.27
CA VAL A 22 5.65 7.37 0.57
C VAL A 22 4.80 6.55 1.54
N MET A 23 3.53 6.91 1.68
CA MET A 23 2.57 6.23 2.54
C MET A 23 1.45 5.64 1.69
N PHE A 24 1.19 4.35 1.86
CA PHE A 24 0.07 3.67 1.20
C PHE A 24 -1.05 3.47 2.20
N TYR A 25 -2.24 3.95 1.84
CA TYR A 25 -3.49 3.59 2.47
C TYR A 25 -4.16 2.53 1.60
N MET A 26 -4.50 1.38 2.18
CA MET A 26 -5.19 0.30 1.50
C MET A 26 -6.41 -0.13 2.28
N GLU A 27 -7.50 -0.36 1.56
CA GLU A 27 -8.72 -0.97 2.07
C GLU A 27 -9.03 -2.18 1.20
N ALA A 28 -9.15 -3.33 1.83
CA ALA A 28 -9.42 -4.60 1.18
C ALA A 28 -10.40 -5.43 2.02
N GLU A 29 -10.98 -6.46 1.41
CA GLU A 29 -11.79 -7.45 2.14
C GLU A 29 -10.98 -8.13 3.25
N ASP A 30 -9.73 -8.48 2.94
CA ASP A 30 -8.73 -9.00 3.85
C ASP A 30 -7.34 -8.48 3.44
N LEU A 31 -6.74 -7.66 4.30
CA LEU A 31 -5.43 -7.04 4.03
C LEU A 31 -4.28 -8.05 4.01
N GLU A 32 -4.35 -9.12 4.80
CA GLU A 32 -3.30 -10.14 4.82
C GLU A 32 -3.33 -10.93 3.52
N THR A 33 -4.53 -11.34 3.09
CA THR A 33 -4.72 -12.01 1.79
C THR A 33 -4.30 -11.11 0.62
N ALA A 34 -4.68 -9.83 0.63
CA ALA A 34 -4.29 -8.88 -0.42
C ALA A 34 -2.77 -8.73 -0.51
N HIS A 35 -2.09 -8.66 0.65
CA HIS A 35 -0.63 -8.62 0.72
C HIS A 35 0.00 -9.88 0.13
N ASP A 36 -0.46 -11.08 0.53
CA ASP A 36 0.06 -12.35 0.02
C ASP A 36 -0.12 -12.52 -1.49
N VAL A 37 -1.27 -12.08 -2.02
CA VAL A 37 -1.54 -12.10 -3.47
C VAL A 37 -0.59 -11.15 -4.19
N PHE A 38 -0.42 -9.92 -3.68
CA PHE A 38 0.55 -8.99 -4.24
C PHE A 38 1.96 -9.58 -4.22
N GLU A 39 2.42 -10.11 -3.08
CA GLU A 39 3.75 -10.71 -2.91
C GLU A 39 4.01 -11.90 -3.84
N SER A 40 3.00 -12.73 -4.08
CA SER A 40 3.10 -13.90 -4.97
C SER A 40 2.79 -13.61 -6.45
N SER A 41 2.36 -12.38 -6.78
CA SER A 41 1.96 -12.00 -8.14
C SER A 41 3.02 -12.33 -9.20
N GLN A 42 2.54 -12.84 -10.33
CA GLN A 42 3.33 -13.14 -11.53
C GLN A 42 3.08 -12.12 -12.65
N HIS A 43 2.35 -11.04 -12.38
CA HIS A 43 2.13 -9.99 -13.35
C HIS A 43 3.40 -9.14 -13.49
N ASP A 44 3.85 -8.93 -14.73
CA ASP A 44 5.06 -8.16 -15.03
C ASP A 44 5.04 -6.78 -14.36
N LEU A 45 3.87 -6.12 -14.33
CA LEU A 45 3.69 -4.81 -13.69
C LEU A 45 3.96 -4.83 -12.18
N ASP A 46 3.52 -5.88 -11.47
CA ASP A 46 3.73 -5.98 -10.03
C ASP A 46 5.19 -6.28 -9.70
N LEU A 47 5.85 -7.07 -10.55
CA LEU A 47 7.29 -7.35 -10.45
C LEU A 47 8.11 -6.08 -10.69
N GLU A 48 7.79 -5.30 -11.73
CA GLU A 48 8.43 -4.01 -12.00
C GLU A 48 8.21 -3.02 -10.86
N PHE A 49 6.99 -2.97 -10.30
CA PHE A 49 6.66 -2.06 -9.20
C PHE A 49 7.41 -2.41 -7.92
N LYS A 50 7.50 -3.71 -7.56
CA LYS A 50 8.30 -4.17 -6.42
C LYS A 50 9.77 -3.82 -6.58
N GLN A 51 10.31 -4.04 -7.79
CA GLN A 51 11.69 -3.70 -8.08
C GLN A 51 11.93 -2.19 -7.95
N LEU A 52 11.04 -1.38 -8.51
CA LEU A 52 11.09 0.07 -8.37
C LEU A 52 11.07 0.51 -6.91
N LEU A 53 10.15 -0.03 -6.10
CA LEU A 53 10.08 0.28 -4.67
C LEU A 53 11.40 -0.09 -3.97
N GLY A 54 11.93 -1.30 -4.20
CA GLY A 54 13.20 -1.73 -3.62
C GLY A 54 14.40 -0.86 -4.02
N ASP A 55 14.39 -0.29 -5.23
CA ASP A 55 15.47 0.57 -5.71
C ASP A 55 15.42 1.99 -5.14
N ILE A 56 14.23 2.48 -4.76
CA ILE A 56 14.03 3.89 -4.35
C ILE A 56 13.86 4.06 -2.84
N VAL A 57 13.27 3.10 -2.14
CA VAL A 57 12.98 3.23 -0.71
C VAL A 57 14.23 2.92 0.11
N ALA A 58 14.36 3.57 1.26
CA ALA A 58 15.46 3.28 2.19
C ALA A 58 15.39 1.83 2.69
N GLU A 59 16.53 1.18 2.93
CA GLU A 59 16.55 -0.18 3.52
C GLU A 59 15.98 -0.19 4.95
N ASP A 60 16.27 0.86 5.72
CA ASP A 60 15.74 1.05 7.07
C ASP A 60 14.42 1.83 6.98
N GLN A 61 13.32 1.13 7.23
CA GLN A 61 11.98 1.69 7.23
C GLN A 61 11.57 2.01 8.66
N PRO A 62 11.20 3.26 8.98
CA PRO A 62 10.79 3.58 10.34
C PRO A 62 9.47 2.85 10.68
N GLU A 63 9.45 2.17 11.83
CA GLU A 63 8.20 1.67 12.41
C GLU A 63 7.36 2.87 12.88
N GLN A 64 6.47 3.35 12.02
CA GLN A 64 5.48 4.36 12.37
C GLN A 64 4.10 3.71 12.52
N SER A 65 3.58 3.73 13.74
CA SER A 65 2.19 3.38 14.02
C SER A 65 1.29 4.53 13.59
N ILE A 66 0.74 4.45 12.39
CA ILE A 66 -0.25 5.43 11.89
C ILE A 66 -1.64 4.96 12.33
N GLU A 67 -2.30 5.75 13.18
CA GLU A 67 -3.68 5.48 13.60
C GLU A 67 -4.67 6.22 12.69
N PRO A 68 -5.60 5.50 12.01
CA PRO A 68 -6.64 6.15 11.23
C PRO A 68 -7.65 6.82 12.17
N LEU A 69 -7.74 8.16 12.11
CA LEU A 69 -8.68 8.91 12.94
C LEU A 69 -10.15 8.73 12.51
N TYR A 70 -10.38 8.60 11.21
CA TYR A 70 -11.70 8.44 10.63
C TYR A 70 -11.61 7.91 9.20
N HIS A 71 -12.56 7.06 8.82
CA HIS A 71 -12.70 6.54 7.46
C HIS A 71 -14.18 6.59 7.05
N LEU A 72 -14.45 7.16 5.88
CA LEU A 72 -15.77 7.13 5.25
C LEU A 72 -15.71 6.43 3.90
N ALA A 73 -16.34 5.27 3.86
CA ALA A 73 -16.64 4.52 2.67
C ALA A 73 -18.09 4.77 2.22
N ASN A 74 -18.36 4.69 0.92
CA ASN A 74 -19.73 4.49 0.46
C ASN A 74 -20.21 3.11 0.93
N PRO A 75 -21.41 2.96 1.55
CA PRO A 75 -21.90 1.69 2.05
C PRO A 75 -22.21 0.64 0.97
N ASP A 76 -22.46 1.05 -0.27
CA ASP A 76 -22.67 0.12 -1.39
C ASP A 76 -21.30 -0.36 -1.92
N ARG A 77 -20.80 -1.44 -1.32
CA ARG A 77 -19.65 -2.21 -1.82
C ARG A 77 -20.08 -3.68 -2.02
N PRO A 78 -19.53 -4.38 -3.03
CA PRO A 78 -19.86 -5.77 -3.32
C PRO A 78 -19.59 -6.71 -2.13
#